data_AF-R9MIV1-F1
#
_entry.id   AF-R9MIV1-F1
#
_cell.length_a   1.000
_cell.length_b   1.000
_cell.length_c   1.000
_cell.angle_alpha   90.00
_cell.angle_beta   90.00
_cell.angle_gamma   90.00
#
_symmetry.space_group_name_H-M   'P 1'
#
loop_
_entity.id
_entity.type
_entity.pdbx_description
1 polymer ?
#
loop_
_entity_poly.entity_id
_entity_poly.type
_entity_poly.pdbx_seq_one_letter_code
_entity_poly.pdbx_strand_id
1 'polypeptide(L)'
;MKNFTRLDLSLSLCGLNCMLCSMHISGHCPGCGGGEGNQSCKIARCSMEHGRPEYCNKCKEYPCETYEGIDAFDSFITHYNQKKDLEKRQGIGVPAYQEEQREKADILRHLLENYNDGRPAAKRECSLCCRAFA
;
A
#
# COMPACT_ATOMS: atom_id res chain seq x y z
N MET A 1 -9.51 -1.12 -12.84
CA MET A 1 -10.74 -1.97 -12.78
C MET A 1 -11.97 -1.15 -13.15
N LYS A 2 -12.86 -1.67 -14.02
CA LYS A 2 -14.08 -0.94 -14.41
C LYS A 2 -15.05 -0.85 -13.23
N ASN A 3 -15.62 0.33 -12.98
CA ASN A 3 -16.65 0.60 -11.97
C ASN A 3 -16.26 0.29 -10.51
N PHE A 4 -14.96 0.27 -10.18
CA PHE A 4 -14.48 0.13 -8.80
C PHE A 4 -13.77 1.42 -8.38
N THR A 5 -14.48 2.25 -7.64
CA THR A 5 -13.98 3.52 -7.10
C THR A 5 -14.16 3.57 -5.59
N ARG A 6 -13.20 4.19 -4.90
CA ARG A 6 -13.22 4.37 -3.44
C ARG A 6 -12.86 5.82 -3.10
N LEU A 7 -13.40 6.32 -1.99
CA LEU A 7 -13.11 7.67 -1.52
C LEU A 7 -11.79 7.71 -0.73
N ASP A 8 -11.57 6.73 0.14
CA ASP A 8 -10.34 6.65 0.93
C ASP A 8 -9.29 5.80 0.21
N LEU A 9 -8.29 6.47 -0.38
CA LEU A 9 -7.16 5.83 -1.05
C LEU A 9 -5.94 5.67 -0.14
N SER A 10 -6.02 6.09 1.13
CA SER A 10 -4.88 6.01 2.04
C SER A 10 -4.51 4.57 2.42
N LEU A 11 -5.53 3.72 2.46
CA LEU A 11 -5.46 2.30 2.80
C LEU A 11 -6.29 1.51 1.80
N SER A 12 -5.76 0.38 1.32
CA SER A 12 -6.48 -0.48 0.41
C SER A 12 -7.71 -1.10 1.08
N LEU A 13 -8.65 -1.53 0.24
CA LEU A 13 -9.84 -2.28 0.66
C LEU A 13 -9.47 -3.46 1.59
N CYS A 14 -8.34 -4.12 1.33
CA CYS A 14 -7.89 -5.30 2.06
C CYS A 14 -6.86 -5.03 3.16
N GLY A 15 -6.58 -3.77 3.47
CA GLY A 15 -5.63 -3.39 4.53
C GLY A 15 -4.19 -3.21 4.06
N LEU A 16 -3.89 -3.35 2.76
CA LEU A 16 -2.55 -3.00 2.25
C LEU A 16 -2.37 -1.48 2.31
N ASN A 17 -1.21 -1.05 2.77
CA ASN A 17 -0.94 0.35 3.02
C ASN A 17 -0.58 1.12 1.73
N CYS A 18 -1.59 1.62 1.02
CA CYS A 18 -1.40 2.31 -0.26
C CYS A 18 -0.47 3.53 -0.15
N MET A 19 -0.58 4.34 0.91
CA MET A 19 0.28 5.52 1.10
C MET A 19 1.76 5.21 1.27
N LEU A 20 2.09 3.98 1.68
CA LEU A 20 3.47 3.53 1.88
C LEU A 20 3.94 2.58 0.77
N CYS A 21 3.13 2.40 -0.28
CA CYS A 21 3.49 1.58 -1.42
C CYS A 21 4.35 2.40 -2.39
N SER A 22 5.54 1.90 -2.72
CA SER A 22 6.43 2.55 -3.69
C SER A 22 5.76 2.80 -5.05
N MET A 23 4.93 1.86 -5.52
CA MET A 23 4.18 2.02 -6.78
C MET A 23 3.15 3.15 -6.73
N HIS A 24 2.54 3.39 -5.57
CA HIS A 24 1.60 4.50 -5.41
C HIS A 24 2.35 5.83 -5.30
N ILE A 25 3.40 5.86 -4.46
CA ILE A 25 4.26 7.04 -4.25
C ILE A 25 4.91 7.50 -5.56
N SER A 26 5.33 6.58 -6.43
CA SER A 26 5.93 6.90 -7.73
C SER A 26 4.91 7.26 -8.82
N GLY A 27 3.61 7.30 -8.50
CA GLY A 27 2.54 7.63 -9.43
C GLY A 27 2.18 6.53 -10.44
N HIS A 28 2.73 5.32 -10.31
CA HIS A 28 2.43 4.19 -11.22
C HIS A 28 1.15 3.43 -10.84
N CYS A 29 0.71 3.54 -9.59
CA CYS A 29 -0.51 2.94 -9.10
C CYS A 29 -1.43 4.05 -8.56
N PRO A 30 -2.70 4.13 -8.99
CA PRO A 30 -3.63 5.17 -8.52
C PRO A 30 -4.13 4.94 -7.08
N GLY A 31 -3.72 3.85 -6.43
CA GLY A 31 -4.28 3.40 -5.15
C GLY A 31 -5.55 2.56 -5.35
N CYS A 32 -5.87 1.74 -4.35
CA CYS A 32 -6.97 0.77 -4.44
C CYS A 32 -8.32 1.49 -4.59
N GLY A 33 -8.92 1.43 -5.79
CA GLY A 33 -10.14 2.17 -6.11
C GLY A 33 -9.91 3.57 -6.66
N GLY A 34 -8.67 3.95 -6.98
CA GLY A 34 -8.33 5.25 -7.59
C GLY A 34 -8.58 5.36 -9.11
N GLY A 35 -9.26 4.38 -9.73
CA GLY A 35 -9.62 4.44 -11.15
C GLY A 35 -8.69 3.68 -12.11
N GLU A 36 -8.42 4.27 -13.29
CA GLU A 36 -7.58 3.69 -14.35
C GLU A 36 -6.15 3.44 -13.87
N GLY A 37 -5.52 2.36 -14.34
CA GLY A 37 -4.22 1.88 -13.85
C GLY A 37 -4.29 0.80 -12.75
N ASN A 38 -5.44 0.64 -12.09
CA ASN A 38 -5.65 -0.49 -11.17
C ASN A 38 -5.76 -1.83 -11.91
N GLN A 39 -4.83 -2.74 -11.60
CA GLN A 39 -4.84 -4.14 -12.03
C GLN A 39 -6.10 -4.87 -11.55
N SER A 40 -6.43 -5.98 -12.21
CA SER A 40 -7.55 -6.81 -11.77
C SER A 40 -7.27 -7.40 -10.38
N CYS A 41 -8.21 -7.25 -9.45
CA CYS A 41 -8.07 -7.71 -8.08
C CYS A 41 -9.27 -8.61 -7.71
N LYS A 42 -9.00 -9.79 -7.15
CA LYS A 42 -10.06 -10.72 -6.69
C LYS A 42 -10.84 -10.13 -5.50
N ILE A 43 -10.15 -9.51 -4.55
CA ILE A 43 -10.78 -8.93 -3.35
C ILE A 43 -11.69 -7.75 -3.72
N ALA A 44 -11.28 -6.91 -4.67
CA ALA A 44 -12.12 -5.82 -5.16
C ALA A 44 -13.36 -6.31 -5.91
N ARG A 45 -13.29 -7.45 -6.62
CA ARG A 45 -14.48 -8.09 -7.22
C ARG A 45 -15.41 -8.65 -6.15
N CYS A 46 -14.85 -9.38 -5.19
CA CYS A 46 -15.58 -9.87 -4.02
C CYS A 46 -16.30 -8.72 -3.29
N SER A 47 -15.66 -7.57 -3.04
CA SER A 47 -16.38 -6.47 -2.38
C SER A 47 -17.54 -5.94 -3.22
N MET A 48 -17.42 -5.87 -4.54
CA MET A 48 -18.53 -5.46 -5.41
C MET A 48 -19.72 -6.43 -5.36
N GLU A 49 -19.47 -7.73 -5.17
CA GLU A 49 -20.49 -8.77 -5.00
C GLU A 49 -21.15 -8.71 -3.62
N HIS A 50 -20.43 -8.29 -2.58
CA HIS A 50 -20.90 -8.22 -1.19
C HIS A 50 -21.36 -6.81 -0.76
N GLY A 51 -21.86 -6.01 -1.71
CA GLY A 51 -22.48 -4.71 -1.40
C GLY A 51 -21.49 -3.54 -1.22
N ARG A 52 -20.26 -3.67 -1.72
CA ARG A 52 -19.21 -2.64 -1.77
C ARG A 52 -18.85 -2.06 -0.40
N PRO A 53 -18.48 -2.89 0.60
CA PRO A 53 -17.95 -2.35 1.86
C PRO A 53 -16.68 -1.53 1.58
N GLU A 54 -16.52 -0.40 2.27
CA GLU A 54 -15.36 0.49 2.08
C GLU A 54 -14.03 -0.21 2.43
N TYR A 55 -14.09 -1.18 3.35
CA TYR A 55 -12.99 -2.05 3.79
C TYR A 55 -13.50 -3.46 4.04
N CYS A 56 -12.65 -4.47 3.85
CA CYS A 56 -13.02 -5.85 4.11
C CYS A 56 -13.50 -6.08 5.55
N ASN A 57 -12.93 -5.40 6.55
CA ASN A 57 -13.38 -5.49 7.95
C ASN A 57 -14.78 -4.87 8.22
N LYS A 58 -15.41 -4.29 7.19
CA LYS A 58 -16.82 -3.84 7.22
C LYS A 58 -17.76 -4.79 6.47
N CYS A 59 -17.23 -5.84 5.83
CA CYS A 59 -18.06 -6.91 5.28
C CYS A 59 -18.71 -7.71 6.41
N LYS A 60 -19.96 -8.14 6.22
CA LYS A 60 -20.70 -8.93 7.22
C LYS A 60 -20.09 -10.32 7.46
N GLU A 61 -19.36 -10.83 6.48
CA GLU A 61 -18.69 -12.13 6.52
C GLU A 61 -17.25 -12.03 7.04
N TYR A 62 -16.80 -10.84 7.44
CA TYR A 62 -15.44 -10.68 7.93
C TYR A 62 -15.34 -11.10 9.40
N PRO A 63 -14.28 -11.82 9.81
CA PRO A 63 -13.22 -12.40 8.96
C PRO A 63 -13.71 -13.63 8.18
N CYS A 64 -13.35 -13.72 6.90
CA CYS A 64 -13.70 -14.84 6.02
C CYS A 64 -12.46 -15.68 5.66
N GLU A 65 -12.64 -16.77 4.91
CA GLU A 65 -11.57 -17.67 4.44
C GLU A 65 -10.43 -16.93 3.71
N THR A 66 -10.73 -15.81 3.03
CA THR A 66 -9.70 -14.99 2.35
C THR A 66 -8.68 -14.43 3.34
N TYR A 67 -9.09 -14.22 4.59
CA TYR A 67 -8.26 -13.68 5.66
C TYR A 67 -7.64 -14.76 6.56
N GLU A 68 -7.88 -16.03 6.28
CA GLU A 68 -7.19 -17.12 6.98
C GLU A 68 -5.73 -17.17 6.50
N GLY A 69 -4.78 -16.94 7.42
CA GLY A 69 -3.34 -16.93 7.09
C GLY A 69 -2.88 -15.87 6.08
N ILE A 70 -3.71 -14.88 5.73
CA ILE A 70 -3.37 -13.85 4.73
C ILE A 70 -2.14 -13.01 5.13
N ASP A 71 -1.85 -12.94 6.43
CA ASP A 71 -0.72 -12.28 7.07
C ASP A 71 0.30 -13.27 7.67
N ALA A 72 0.26 -14.54 7.25
CA ALA A 72 1.20 -15.57 7.68
C ALA A 72 2.63 -15.31 7.16
N PHE A 73 3.59 -16.09 7.69
CA PHE A 73 5.02 -15.98 7.42
C PHE A 73 5.37 -16.08 5.90
N ASP A 74 6.44 -15.40 5.49
CA ASP A 74 6.92 -15.19 4.11
C ASP A 74 6.08 -14.21 3.24
N SER A 75 5.15 -13.47 3.88
CA SER A 75 4.49 -12.34 3.23
C SER A 75 5.36 -11.07 3.30
N PHE A 76 5.36 -10.27 2.23
CA PHE A 76 5.97 -8.93 2.26
C PHE A 76 5.41 -8.11 3.43
N ILE A 77 6.23 -7.21 3.99
CA ILE A 77 5.88 -6.39 5.18
C ILE A 77 4.50 -5.71 5.06
N THR A 78 4.09 -5.33 3.84
CA THR A 78 2.79 -4.72 3.55
C THR A 78 1.62 -5.69 3.70
N HIS A 79 1.78 -6.95 3.31
CA HIS A 79 0.79 -8.01 3.55
C HIS A 79 0.76 -8.44 5.01
N TYR A 80 1.94 -8.57 5.64
CA TYR A 80 2.07 -8.94 7.05
C TYR A 80 1.30 -7.99 7.99
N ASN A 81 1.24 -6.71 7.65
CA ASN A 81 0.53 -5.72 8.47
C ASN A 81 -0.94 -5.50 8.10
N GLN A 82 -1.49 -6.18 7.08
CA GLN A 82 -2.80 -5.78 6.54
C GLN A 82 -3.96 -5.88 7.55
N LYS A 83 -3.97 -6.90 8.43
CA LYS A 83 -4.98 -7.03 9.49
C LYS A 83 -4.78 -5.95 10.56
N LYS A 84 -3.53 -5.77 11.00
CA LYS A 84 -3.14 -4.77 11.99
C LYS A 84 -3.49 -3.35 11.52
N ASP A 85 -3.29 -3.04 10.24
CA ASP A 85 -3.60 -1.74 9.66
C ASP A 85 -5.13 -1.50 9.59
N LEU A 86 -5.93 -2.52 9.23
CA LEU A 86 -7.39 -2.45 9.29
C LEU A 86 -7.91 -2.22 10.72
N GLU A 87 -7.38 -2.97 11.68
CA GLU A 87 -7.72 -2.86 13.10
C GLU A 87 -7.30 -1.52 13.68
N LYS A 88 -6.07 -1.06 13.40
CA LYS A 88 -5.55 0.22 13.87
C LYS A 88 -6.40 1.37 13.34
N ARG A 89 -6.65 1.40 12.03
CA ARG A 89 -7.52 2.41 11.40
C ARG A 89 -8.91 2.43 12.05
N GLN A 90 -9.47 1.26 12.35
CA GLN A 90 -10.75 1.16 13.05
C GLN A 90 -10.67 1.69 14.49
N GLY A 91 -9.59 1.40 15.21
CA GLY A 91 -9.40 1.78 16.61
C GLY A 91 -9.13 3.26 16.83
N ILE A 92 -8.29 3.87 15.99
CA ILE A 92 -7.90 5.29 16.14
C ILE A 92 -8.73 6.25 15.28
N GLY A 93 -9.53 5.71 14.36
CA GLY A 93 -10.36 6.48 13.44
C GLY A 93 -9.62 6.95 12.19
N VAL A 94 -10.41 7.33 11.17
CA VAL A 94 -9.92 7.70 9.83
C VAL A 94 -8.95 8.87 9.85
N PRO A 95 -9.25 10.02 10.49
CA PRO A 95 -8.40 11.20 10.38
C PRO A 95 -7.02 10.98 11.01
N ALA A 96 -6.97 10.37 12.19
CA ALA A 96 -5.72 10.08 12.89
C ALA A 96 -4.86 9.06 12.12
N TYR A 97 -5.48 8.01 11.58
CA TYR A 97 -4.78 7.05 10.75
C TYR A 97 -4.20 7.71 9.48
N GLN A 98 -5.00 8.53 8.79
CA GLN A 98 -4.54 9.21 7.59
C GLN A 98 -3.41 10.20 7.86
N GLU A 99 -3.42 10.89 9.01
CA GLU A 99 -2.31 11.77 9.39
C GLU A 99 -1.02 10.98 9.61
N GLU A 100 -1.07 9.89 10.36
CA GLU A 100 0.09 9.01 10.55
C GLU A 100 0.61 8.49 9.20
N GLN A 101 -0.30 8.16 8.27
CA GLN A 101 0.09 7.70 6.94
C GLN A 101 0.72 8.80 6.07
N ARG A 102 0.28 10.06 6.21
CA ARG A 102 0.92 11.20 5.54
C ARG A 102 2.33 11.42 6.06
N GLU A 103 2.51 11.50 7.38
CA GLU A 103 3.83 11.67 8.01
C GLU A 103 4.82 10.59 7.56
N LYS A 104 4.40 9.32 7.60
CA LYS A 104 5.23 8.20 7.14
C LYS A 104 5.53 8.26 5.64
N ALA A 105 4.55 8.66 4.82
CA ALA A 105 4.75 8.79 3.39
C ALA A 105 5.76 9.91 3.08
N ASP A 106 5.75 11.00 3.85
CA ASP A 106 6.68 12.12 3.69
C ASP A 106 8.12 11.69 4.02
N ILE A 107 8.29 10.95 5.13
CA ILE A 107 9.57 10.34 5.50
C ILE A 107 10.03 9.37 4.40
N LEU A 108 9.14 8.50 3.93
CA LEU A 108 9.48 7.53 2.88
C LEU A 108 9.86 8.21 1.57
N ARG A 109 9.16 9.28 1.16
CA ARG A 109 9.55 10.07 -0.03
C ARG A 109 10.94 10.67 0.14
N HIS A 110 11.21 11.29 1.27
CA HIS A 110 12.54 11.82 1.57
C HIS A 110 13.63 10.73 1.49
N LEU A 111 13.37 9.55 2.05
CA LEU A 111 14.30 8.42 1.99
C LEU A 111 14.52 7.92 0.56
N LEU A 112 13.44 7.81 -0.23
CA LEU A 112 13.52 7.35 -1.62
C LEU A 112 14.21 8.36 -2.54
N GLU A 113 14.08 9.66 -2.27
CA GLU A 113 14.71 10.73 -3.07
C GLU A 113 16.20 10.91 -2.74
N ASN A 114 16.59 10.71 -1.49
CA ASN A 114 17.94 11.08 -1.01
C ASN A 114 18.83 9.88 -0.67
N TYR A 115 18.28 8.67 -0.53
CA TYR A 115 18.99 7.50 -0.02
C TYR A 115 18.62 6.19 -0.76
N ASN A 116 18.26 6.27 -2.04
CA ASN A 116 17.84 5.13 -2.87
C ASN A 116 18.86 4.76 -3.96
N ASP A 117 20.15 4.80 -3.63
CA ASP A 117 21.24 4.50 -4.56
C ASP A 117 21.43 2.97 -4.79
N GLY A 118 20.59 2.16 -4.15
CA GLY A 118 20.59 0.71 -4.25
C GLY A 118 19.98 0.19 -5.55
N ARG A 119 20.85 0.00 -6.55
CA ARG A 119 20.66 -0.59 -7.90
C ARG A 119 20.46 0.45 -9.02
N PRO A 120 21.57 0.93 -9.63
CA PRO A 120 21.48 1.86 -10.76
C PRO A 120 20.88 1.19 -12.01
N ALA A 121 19.86 1.82 -12.61
CA ALA A 121 19.45 1.55 -14.00
C ALA A 121 20.40 2.21 -15.02
N ALA A 122 21.23 3.15 -14.57
CA ALA A 122 22.24 3.83 -15.38
C ALA A 122 23.51 3.98 -14.54
N LYS A 123 24.67 3.64 -15.14
CA LYS A 123 25.98 3.89 -14.55
C LYS A 123 26.06 5.37 -14.11
N ARG A 124 25.96 5.63 -12.82
CA ARG A 124 26.35 6.91 -12.23
C ARG A 124 27.68 6.69 -11.56
N GLU A 125 28.66 7.50 -11.92
CA GLU A 125 29.94 7.56 -11.23
C GLU A 125 29.68 8.02 -9.80
N CYS A 126 29.88 7.10 -8.85
CA CYS A 126 29.84 7.40 -7.44
C CYS A 126 31.06 8.29 -7.11
N SER A 127 30.82 9.54 -6.72
CA SER A 127 31.87 10.51 -6.36
C SER A 127 32.72 10.08 -5.16
N LEU A 128 32.23 9.14 -4.35
CA LEU A 128 32.95 8.48 -3.25
C LEU A 128 33.77 7.26 -3.69
N CYS A 129 33.39 6.56 -4.77
CA CYS A 129 34.12 5.38 -5.28
C CYS A 129 35.15 5.73 -6.37
N CYS A 130 35.20 6.96 -6.89
CA CYS A 130 36.19 7.36 -7.90
C CYS A 130 37.59 7.69 -7.35
N ARG A 131 37.96 7.16 -6.17
CA ARG A 131 39.35 7.18 -5.69
C ARG A 131 39.79 5.78 -5.30
N ALA A 132 40.16 5.00 -6.31
CA ALA A 132 41.28 4.05 -6.31
C ALA A 132 40.96 2.97 -7.33
N PHE A 133 41.41 3.13 -8.56
CA PHE A 133 42.28 2.16 -9.20
C PHE A 133 43.08 2.95 -10.23
N ALA A 134 44.40 2.99 -10.00
CA ALA A 134 45.39 3.47 -10.95
C ALA A 134 45.48 2.53 -12.15
#